data_AF-A0A8S3J072-F1
#
_entry.id   AF-A0A8S3J072-F1
#
_cell.length_a   1.000
_cell.length_b   1.000
_cell.length_c   1.000
_cell.angle_alpha   90.00
_cell.angle_beta   90.00
_cell.angle_gamma   90.00
#
_symmetry.space_group_name_H-M   'P 1'
#
loop_
_entity.id
_entity.type
_entity.pdbx_description
1 polymer ?
#
loop_
_entity_poly.entity_id
_entity_poly.type
_entity_poly.pdbx_seq_one_letter_code
_entity_poly.pdbx_strand_id
1 'polypeptide(L)' 'MGFAYDHDTFRIFVNGTEQEPSCRLTTRGTVFPIFYVDEGAILDIQFSTFYFPPPEGYDRILLEKSLI' A
#
# COMPACT_ATOMS: atom_id res chain seq x y z
N MET A 1 1.26 -6.50 -7.27
CA MET A 1 1.70 -6.54 -5.85
C MET A 1 0.75 -5.68 -5.04
N GLY A 2 0.52 -6.00 -3.77
CA GLY A 2 -0.32 -5.23 -2.85
C GLY A 2 0.46 -4.84 -1.60
N PHE A 3 0.04 -3.77 -0.94
CA PHE A 3 0.68 -3.24 0.26
C PHE A 3 -0.38 -2.86 1.28
N ALA A 4 -0.14 -3.19 2.55
CA ALA A 4 -0.99 -2.79 3.68
C ALA A 4 -0.12 -2.25 4.81
N TYR A 5 -0.56 -1.16 5.43
CA TYR A 5 0.20 -0.46 6.47
C TYR A 5 -0.72 0.09 7.57
N ASP A 6 -0.38 -0.16 8.83
CA ASP A 6 -1.18 0.22 10.02
C ASP A 6 -0.41 1.05 11.05
N HIS A 7 0.65 1.74 10.63
CA HIS A 7 1.61 2.48 11.48
C HIS A 7 2.63 1.64 12.27
N ASP A 8 2.39 0.35 12.55
CA ASP A 8 3.36 -0.54 13.20
C ASP A 8 3.96 -1.56 12.20
N THR A 9 3.11 -2.10 11.33
CA THR A 9 3.43 -3.21 10.43
C THR A 9 3.20 -2.83 8.97
N PHE A 10 4.17 -3.17 8.12
CA PHE A 10 4.09 -3.09 6.68
C PHE A 10 4.07 -4.49 6.06
N ARG A 11 3.00 -4.80 5.34
CA ARG A 11 2.76 -6.11 4.74
C ARG A 11 2.82 -6.02 3.22
N ILE A 12 3.42 -7.02 2.59
CA ILE A 12 3.59 -7.12 1.14
C ILE A 12 2.82 -8.33 0.63
N PHE A 13 2.06 -8.15 -0.45
CA PHE A 13 1.26 -9.20 -1.07
C PHE A 13 1.71 -9.40 -2.52
N VAL A 14 1.98 -10.65 -2.90
CA VAL A 14 2.24 -11.03 -4.30
C VAL A 14 1.07 -11.88 -4.77
N ASN A 15 0.36 -11.39 -5.79
CA ASN A 15 -0.84 -12.04 -6.36
C ASN A 15 -1.90 -12.43 -5.31
N GLY A 16 -2.12 -11.56 -4.31
CA GLY A 16 -3.10 -11.76 -3.23
C GLY A 16 -2.59 -12.56 -2.03
N THR A 17 -1.40 -13.15 -2.10
CA THR A 17 -0.80 -13.92 -1.01
C THR A 17 0.19 -13.07 -0.22
N GLU A 18 0.02 -13.01 1.11
CA GLU A 18 0.96 -12.32 2.01
C GLU A 18 2.35 -12.96 1.96
N GLN A 19 3.39 -12.13 1.91
CA GLN A 19 4.78 -12.56 1.91
C GLN A 19 5.40 -12.32 3.28
N GLU A 20 6.06 -13.35 3.81
CA GLU A 20 6.90 -13.23 5.01
C GLU A 20 8.32 -12.80 4.63
N PRO A 21 9.04 -12.03 5.47
CA PRO A 21 8.58 -11.44 6.73
C PRO A 21 7.79 -10.15 6.51
N SER A 22 6.71 -9.96 7.30
CA SER A 22 6.13 -8.62 7.46
C SER A 22 7.13 -7.70 8.18
N CYS A 23 7.30 -6.50 7.67
CA CYS A 23 8.28 -5.55 8.20
C CYS A 23 7.63 -4.73 9.32
N ARG A 24 8.15 -4.84 10.55
CA ARG A 24 7.83 -3.86 11.60
C ARG A 24 8.56 -2.55 11.29
N LEU A 25 7.82 -1.47 11.11
CA LEU A 25 8.36 -0.16 10.79
C LEU A 25 7.98 0.83 11.89
N THR A 26 8.98 1.37 12.58
CA THR A 26 8.78 2.54 13.45
C THR A 26 8.88 3.81 12.62
N THR A 27 7.74 4.38 12.23
CA THR A 27 7.71 5.67 11.54
C THR A 27 7.38 6.80 12.51
N ARG A 28 7.88 8.01 12.22
CA ARG A 28 7.52 9.23 12.95
C ARG A 28 6.91 10.22 11.97
N GLY A 29 5.81 10.84 12.37
CA GLY A 29 5.10 11.82 11.55
C GLY A 29 4.16 11.20 10.52
N THR A 30 3.62 12.04 9.63
CA THR A 30 2.73 11.63 8.55
C THR A 30 3.51 10.95 7.43
N VAL A 31 3.01 9.80 6.97
CA VAL A 31 3.63 9.02 5.89
C VAL A 31 2.71 8.92 4.68
N PHE A 32 3.31 8.75 3.51
CA PHE A 32 2.60 8.60 2.24
C PHE A 32 3.18 7.41 1.46
N PRO A 33 2.37 6.71 0.64
CA PRO A 33 2.90 5.70 -0.25
C PRO A 33 3.83 6.35 -1.29
N ILE A 34 5.04 5.81 -1.44
CA ILE A 34 6.04 6.26 -2.42
C ILE A 34 6.49 5.06 -3.23
N PHE A 35 6.64 5.27 -4.53
CA PHE A 35 7.16 4.28 -5.46
C PHE A 35 8.28 4.91 -6.29
N TYR A 36 9.32 4.13 -6.55
CA TYR A 36 10.44 4.51 -7.42
C TYR A 36 10.61 3.43 -8.48
N VAL A 37 10.92 3.85 -9.70
CA VAL A 37 11.24 2.98 -10.82
C VAL A 37 12.63 3.34 -11.32
N ASP A 38 13.39 2.35 -11.75
CA ASP A 38 14.70 2.53 -12.37
C ASP A 38 14.71 1.93 -13.78
N GLU A 39 15.67 2.35 -14.60
CA GLU A 39 16.03 1.72 -15.89
C GLU A 39 14.84 1.34 -16.79
N GLY A 40 13.95 2.29 -17.07
CA GLY A 40 12.84 2.08 -18.00
C GLY A 40 11.72 1.18 -17.48
N ALA A 41 11.74 0.81 -16.21
CA ALA A 41 10.61 0.14 -15.57
C ALA A 41 9.37 1.07 -15.56
N ILE A 42 8.22 0.49 -15.87
CA ILE A 42 6.92 1.16 -15.85
C ILE A 42 6.07 0.52 -14.75
N LEU A 43 5.46 1.36 -13.91
CA LEU A 43 4.63 0.92 -12.80
C LEU A 43 3.26 1.60 -12.86
N ASP A 44 2.21 0.80 -13.01
CA ASP A 44 0.83 1.23 -12.87
C ASP A 44 0.33 0.96 -11.44
N ILE A 45 -0.35 1.94 -10.84
CA ILE A 45 -0.78 1.90 -9.44
C ILE A 45 -2.31 2.00 -9.35
N GLN A 46 -2.90 1.19 -8.46
CA GLN A 46 -4.31 1.23 -8.10
C GLN A 46 -4.46 1.69 -6.66
N PHE A 47 -5.29 2.70 -6.42
CA PHE A 47 -5.64 3.20 -5.07
C PHE A 47 -7.10 2.91 -4.67
N SER A 48 -7.88 2.27 -5.53
CA SER A 48 -9.32 2.05 -5.27
C SER A 48 -9.81 0.72 -5.84
N THR A 49 -9.79 0.56 -7.16
CA THR A 49 -10.23 -0.67 -7.83
C THR A 49 -9.07 -1.65 -7.91
N PHE A 50 -8.88 -2.42 -6.83
CA PHE A 50 -7.78 -3.38 -6.72
C PHE A 50 -8.07 -4.69 -7.48
N TYR A 51 -7.03 -5.34 -8.01
CA TYR A 51 -7.13 -6.70 -8.57
C TYR A 51 -7.45 -7.77 -7.52
N PHE A 52 -7.04 -7.56 -6.26
CA PHE A 52 -7.33 -8.42 -5.12
C PHE A 52 -7.96 -7.57 -4.02
N PRO A 53 -8.95 -8.09 -3.27
CA PRO A 53 -9.57 -7.34 -2.20
C PRO A 53 -8.55 -6.96 -1.12
N PRO A 54 -8.74 -5.83 -0.42
CA PRO A 54 -7.94 -5.50 0.76
C PRO A 54 -7.97 -6.64 1.80
N PRO A 55 -6.87 -6.88 2.52
CA PRO A 55 -6.86 -7.81 3.65
C PRO A 55 -7.84 -7.40 4.74
N GLU A 56 -8.21 -8.33 5.61
CA GLU A 56 -9.10 -8.04 6.74
C GLU A 56 -8.54 -6.90 7.62
N GLY A 57 -9.39 -5.93 7.95
CA GLY A 57 -9.02 -4.76 8.75
C GLY A 57 -8.37 -3.61 7.96
N TYR A 58 -8.13 -3.78 6.66
CA TYR A 58 -7.62 -2.72 5.78
C TYR A 58 -8.67 -2.29 4.75
N ASP A 59 -8.56 -1.05 4.29
CA ASP A 59 -9.34 -0.51 3.19
C ASP A 59 -8.44 0.34 2.29
N ARG A 60 -8.97 0.75 1.14
CA ARG A 60 -8.32 1.68 0.23
C ARG A 60 -7.99 2.99 0.92
N ILE A 61 -6.96 3.67 0.41
CA ILE A 61 -6.65 5.03 0.84
C ILE A 61 -7.85 5.93 0.49
N LEU A 62 -8.41 6.58 1.50
CA LEU A 62 -9.46 7.57 1.32
C LEU A 62 -8.81 8.89 0.88
N LEU A 63 -9.08 9.28 -0.35
CA LEU A 63 -8.79 10.64 -0.81
C LEU A 63 -9.97 11.51 -0.40
N GLU A 64 -9.76 12.37 0.60
CA GLU A 64 -10.74 13.41 0.90
C GLU A 64 -10.90 14.32 -0.33
N LYS A 65 -12.10 14.36 -0.92
CA LYS A 65 -12.46 15.42 -1.85
C LYS A 65 -12.93 16.61 -1.02
N SER A 66 -12.11 17.66 -0.98
CA SER A 66 -12.59 18.97 -0.53
C SER A 66 -13.58 19.48 -1.58
N LEU A 67 -14.86 19.51 -1.23
CA LEU A 67 -15.91 20.17 -2.02
C LEU A 67 -15.88 21.64 -1.64
N ILE A 68 -14.96 22.42 -2.23
CA ILE A 68 -15.03 23.88 -2.20
C ILE A 68 -15.88 24.34 -3.37
#